data_AF-A0A0S2JHK5-F1
#
_entry.id   AF-A0A0S2JHK5-F1
#
_cell.length_a   1.000
_cell.length_b   1.000
_cell.length_c   1.000
_cell.angle_alpha   90.00
_cell.angle_beta   90.00
_cell.angle_gamma   90.00
#
_symmetry.space_group_name_H-M   'P 1'
#
loop_
_entity.id
_entity.type
_entity.pdbx_description
1 polymer ?
#
loop_
_entity_poly.entity_id
_entity_poly.type
_entity_poly.pdbx_seq_one_letter_code
_entity_poly.pdbx_strand_id
1 'polypeptide(L)'
;MSKKTYARALLFGRWYRSDIDEQGHETVEYAELSSDGSFEFTFITLDVNGVIIEQVTELGDWGLVADIHFTVTKNELINDKIYAADLNNDDNYQVYKVLSLDHKKFHYQHRLTNEEYIMTRVVDNTGHC
;
A
#
# COMPACT_ATOMS: atom_id res chain seq x y z
N MET A 1 -0.43 -20.72 -21.40
CA MET A 1 -0.20 -20.45 -19.96
C MET A 1 -1.50 -19.94 -19.37
N SER A 2 -1.99 -20.51 -18.26
CA SER A 2 -3.19 -20.00 -17.59
C SER A 2 -2.90 -18.63 -16.98
N LYS A 3 -3.71 -17.61 -17.28
CA LYS A 3 -3.56 -16.28 -16.67
C LYS A 3 -4.03 -16.36 -15.22
N LYS A 4 -3.11 -16.16 -14.27
CA LYS A 4 -3.47 -16.08 -12.85
C LYS A 4 -4.39 -14.87 -12.66
N THR A 5 -5.53 -15.09 -12.03
CA THR A 5 -6.54 -14.05 -11.84
C THR A 5 -6.95 -14.07 -10.38
N TYR A 6 -7.05 -12.88 -9.80
CA TYR A 6 -7.51 -12.71 -8.43
C TYR A 6 -8.79 -11.89 -8.38
N ALA A 7 -9.66 -12.20 -7.42
CA ALA A 7 -10.84 -11.40 -7.16
C ALA A 7 -10.43 -10.09 -6.49
N ARG A 8 -10.79 -8.95 -7.09
CA ARG A 8 -10.52 -7.61 -6.52
C ARG A 8 -11.00 -7.46 -5.07
N ALA A 9 -12.10 -8.13 -4.72
CA ALA A 9 -12.65 -8.11 -3.37
C ALA A 9 -11.70 -8.68 -2.30
N LEU A 10 -10.71 -9.49 -2.69
CA LEU A 10 -9.67 -9.94 -1.77
C LEU A 10 -8.73 -8.82 -1.33
N LEU A 11 -8.71 -7.65 -1.98
CA LEU A 11 -7.89 -6.52 -1.54
C LEU A 11 -8.63 -5.56 -0.62
N PHE A 12 -9.95 -5.63 -0.53
CA PHE A 12 -10.72 -4.63 0.22
C PHE A 12 -10.39 -4.62 1.71
N GLY A 13 -10.28 -3.42 2.28
CA GLY A 13 -9.99 -3.20 3.70
C GLY A 13 -8.53 -2.85 3.96
N ARG A 14 -8.10 -3.04 5.21
CA ARG A 14 -6.82 -2.54 5.71
C ARG A 14 -5.72 -3.58 5.71
N TRP A 15 -4.52 -3.12 5.43
CA TRP A 15 -3.30 -3.90 5.29
C TRP A 15 -2.15 -3.21 6.03
N TYR A 16 -1.19 -4.01 6.44
CA TYR A 16 -0.05 -3.58 7.24
C TYR A 16 1.22 -4.30 6.79
N ARG A 17 2.32 -3.56 6.73
CA ARG A 17 3.67 -4.10 6.73
C ARG A 17 4.59 -3.15 7.50
N SER A 18 5.70 -3.66 7.99
CA SER A 18 6.82 -2.84 8.41
C SER A 18 8.12 -3.45 7.92
N ASP A 19 9.13 -2.59 7.76
CA ASP A 19 10.48 -2.96 7.37
C ASP A 19 11.48 -2.08 8.12
N ILE A 20 12.70 -2.57 8.30
CA ILE A 20 13.77 -1.83 8.99
C ILE A 20 14.93 -1.67 8.01
N ASP A 21 15.37 -0.43 7.79
CA ASP A 21 16.48 -0.13 6.89
C ASP A 21 17.87 -0.48 7.49
N GLU A 22 18.92 -0.30 6.70
CA GLU A 22 20.30 -0.56 7.14
C GLU A 22 20.76 0.37 8.27
N GLN A 23 20.10 1.51 8.45
CA GLN A 23 20.37 2.51 9.48
C GLN A 23 19.59 2.24 10.77
N GLY A 24 18.67 1.27 10.76
CA GLY A 24 17.82 0.89 11.89
C GLY A 24 16.55 1.72 12.01
N HIS A 25 16.18 2.51 10.99
CA HIS A 25 14.88 3.18 10.97
C HIS A 25 13.80 2.18 10.56
N GLU A 26 12.67 2.21 11.27
CA GLU A 26 11.50 1.39 10.92
C GLU A 26 10.58 2.20 10.02
N THR A 27 10.23 1.66 8.86
CA THR A 27 9.14 2.18 8.03
C THR A 27 7.92 1.29 8.21
N VAL A 28 6.84 1.87 8.71
CA VAL A 28 5.53 1.24 8.83
C VAL A 28 4.64 1.72 7.68
N GLU A 29 3.99 0.80 7.00
CA GLU A 29 3.07 1.10 5.90
C GLU A 29 1.69 0.52 6.22
N TYR A 30 0.71 1.41 6.29
CA TYR A 30 -0.70 1.08 6.39
C TYR A 30 -1.39 1.37 5.07
N ALA A 31 -2.22 0.44 4.61
CA ALA A 31 -2.90 0.56 3.34
C ALA A 31 -4.39 0.25 3.49
N GLU A 32 -5.26 1.17 3.09
CA GLU A 32 -6.69 0.94 2.96
C GLU A 32 -7.10 0.95 1.48
N LEU A 33 -7.68 -0.16 1.02
CA LEU A 33 -8.13 -0.32 -0.35
C LEU A 33 -9.67 -0.41 -0.36
N SER A 34 -10.33 0.64 -0.85
CA SER A 34 -11.78 0.75 -0.84
C SER A 34 -12.44 0.07 -2.04
N SER A 35 -13.67 -0.42 -1.84
CA SER A 35 -14.42 -1.09 -2.91
C SER A 35 -14.79 -0.18 -4.07
N ASP A 36 -14.82 1.13 -3.87
CA ASP A 36 -15.12 2.13 -4.91
C ASP A 36 -13.94 2.43 -5.86
N GLY A 37 -12.72 1.98 -5.52
CA GLY A 37 -11.53 2.23 -6.33
C GLY A 37 -10.57 3.23 -5.71
N SER A 38 -10.90 3.85 -4.57
CA SER A 38 -9.98 4.71 -3.83
C SER A 38 -9.02 3.92 -2.95
N PHE A 39 -7.79 4.43 -2.78
CA PHE A 39 -6.84 3.93 -1.79
C PHE A 39 -6.33 5.04 -0.89
N GLU A 40 -5.86 4.63 0.29
CA GLU A 40 -5.07 5.43 1.21
C GLU A 40 -3.86 4.62 1.67
N PHE A 41 -2.64 5.09 1.36
CA PHE A 41 -1.39 4.50 1.85
C PHE A 41 -0.71 5.48 2.80
N THR A 42 -0.52 5.10 4.05
CA THR A 42 0.19 5.90 5.06
C THR A 42 1.53 5.25 5.37
N PHE A 43 2.60 6.01 5.14
CA PHE A 43 3.97 5.64 5.46
C PHE A 43 4.43 6.43 6.67
N ILE A 44 4.95 5.72 7.68
CA ILE A 44 5.47 6.29 8.92
C ILE A 44 6.89 5.80 9.09
N THR A 45 7.85 6.72 9.10
CA THR A 45 9.26 6.40 9.38
C THR A 45 9.57 6.78 10.82
N LEU A 46 10.09 5.81 11.57
CA LEU A 46 10.49 5.91 12.96
C LEU A 46 12.02 5.87 13.05
N ASP A 47 12.60 6.72 13.90
CA ASP A 47 14.02 6.61 14.24
C ASP A 47 14.30 5.37 15.11
N VAL A 48 15.58 5.14 15.42
CA VAL A 48 16.02 4.02 16.29
C VAL A 48 15.45 4.05 17.71
N ASN A 49 14.86 5.17 18.14
CA ASN A 49 14.22 5.34 19.45
C ASN A 49 12.69 5.20 19.37
N GLY A 50 12.12 4.94 18.19
CA GLY A 50 10.68 4.87 17.96
C GLY A 50 10.01 6.24 17.83
N VAL A 51 10.77 7.30 17.55
CA VAL A 51 10.22 8.64 17.31
C VAL A 51 9.87 8.79 15.83
N ILE A 52 8.64 9.24 15.54
CA ILE A 52 8.24 9.56 14.16
C ILE A 52 9.09 10.71 13.64
N ILE A 53 9.84 10.45 12.58
CA ILE A 53 10.65 11.45 11.87
C ILE A 53 10.02 11.86 10.54
N GLU A 54 9.15 11.02 9.98
CA GLU A 54 8.43 11.29 8.75
C GLU A 54 7.07 10.59 8.75
N GLN A 55 6.06 11.27 8.23
CA GLN A 55 4.76 10.69 7.94
C GLN A 55 4.19 11.33 6.68
N VAL A 56 3.80 10.48 5.74
CA VAL A 56 3.13 10.88 4.50
C VAL A 56 1.98 9.91 4.22
N THR A 57 0.86 10.45 3.76
CA THR A 57 -0.27 9.64 3.32
C THR A 57 -0.59 9.94 1.86
N GLU A 58 -0.50 8.94 0.99
CA GLU A 58 -0.90 9.00 -0.41
C GLU A 58 -2.37 8.62 -0.57
N LEU A 59 -3.08 9.39 -1.39
CA LEU A 59 -4.50 9.20 -1.71
C LEU A 59 -4.67 9.13 -3.21
N GLY A 60 -5.40 8.14 -3.70
CA GLY A 60 -5.56 7.97 -5.14
C GLY A 60 -6.53 6.88 -5.56
N ASP A 61 -6.39 6.46 -6.81
CA ASP A 61 -7.17 5.36 -7.38
C ASP A 61 -6.33 4.09 -7.46
N TRP A 62 -6.96 2.93 -7.35
CA TRP A 62 -6.31 1.64 -7.53
C TRP A 62 -7.15 0.68 -8.37
N GLY A 63 -6.48 -0.31 -8.94
CA GLY A 63 -7.12 -1.41 -9.65
C GLY A 63 -6.41 -2.75 -9.47
N LEU A 64 -7.13 -3.82 -9.80
CA LEU A 64 -6.61 -5.17 -9.91
C LEU A 64 -7.24 -5.86 -11.12
N VAL A 65 -6.43 -6.22 -12.10
CA VAL A 65 -6.87 -6.97 -13.29
C VAL A 65 -5.90 -8.13 -13.50
N ALA A 66 -6.43 -9.36 -13.59
CA ALA A 66 -5.62 -10.58 -13.58
C ALA A 66 -4.68 -10.63 -12.36
N ASP A 67 -3.36 -10.59 -12.57
CA ASP A 67 -2.32 -10.53 -11.56
C ASP A 67 -1.59 -9.17 -11.55
N ILE A 68 -2.21 -8.11 -12.08
CA ILE A 68 -1.64 -6.75 -12.09
C ILE A 68 -2.43 -5.85 -11.15
N HIS A 69 -1.78 -5.40 -10.09
CA HIS A 69 -2.24 -4.34 -9.21
C HIS A 69 -1.58 -3.02 -9.64
N PHE A 70 -2.32 -1.92 -9.61
CA PHE A 70 -1.78 -0.61 -9.94
C PHE A 70 -2.44 0.46 -9.09
N THR A 71 -1.71 1.53 -8.85
CA THR A 71 -2.17 2.72 -8.13
C THR A 71 -1.85 3.97 -8.95
N VAL A 72 -2.67 5.00 -8.77
CA VAL A 72 -2.49 6.33 -9.31
C VAL A 72 -2.68 7.33 -8.18
N THR A 73 -1.58 7.88 -7.68
CA THR A 73 -1.59 8.88 -6.60
C THR A 73 -2.10 10.21 -7.15
N LYS A 74 -3.10 10.78 -6.48
CA LYS A 74 -3.74 12.04 -6.87
C LYS A 74 -3.52 13.14 -5.85
N ASN A 75 -3.36 12.78 -4.58
CA ASN A 75 -3.09 13.71 -3.51
C ASN A 75 -2.15 13.10 -2.49
N GLU A 76 -1.47 13.96 -1.77
CA GLU A 76 -0.65 13.62 -0.62
C GLU A 76 -1.14 14.43 0.58
N LEU A 77 -1.25 13.78 1.73
CA LEU A 77 -1.52 14.41 3.01
C LEU A 77 -0.20 14.43 3.80
N ILE A 78 0.33 15.64 4.01
CA ILE A 78 1.58 15.88 4.74
C ILE A 78 1.30 16.95 5.78
N ASN A 79 1.56 16.65 7.06
CA ASN A 79 1.30 17.56 8.18
C ASN A 79 -0.16 18.10 8.17
N ASP A 80 -1.13 17.21 8.05
CA ASP A 80 -2.58 17.49 7.99
C ASP A 80 -3.04 18.40 6.83
N LYS A 81 -2.18 18.59 5.81
CA LYS A 81 -2.49 19.39 4.62
C LYS A 81 -2.49 18.51 3.39
N ILE A 82 -3.55 18.66 2.60
CA ILE A 82 -3.71 17.95 1.33
C ILE A 82 -3.06 18.77 0.22
N TYR A 83 -2.18 18.13 -0.54
CA TYR A 83 -1.52 18.65 -1.73
C TYR A 83 -1.94 17.79 -2.92
N ALA A 84 -2.27 18.43 -4.05
CA ALA A 84 -2.50 17.69 -5.28
C ALA A 84 -1.16 17.17 -5.81
N ALA A 85 -1.13 15.89 -6.18
CA ALA A 85 0.04 15.27 -6.80
C ALA A 85 0.22 15.79 -8.23
N ASP A 86 1.46 15.92 -8.69
CA ASP A 86 1.75 16.27 -10.08
C ASP A 86 1.49 15.06 -10.98
N LEU A 87 0.40 15.11 -11.76
CA LEU A 87 0.02 14.02 -12.67
C LEU A 87 0.98 13.84 -13.85
N ASN A 88 1.95 14.75 -14.05
CA ASN A 88 3.04 14.58 -15.01
C ASN A 88 4.26 13.86 -14.42
N ASN A 89 4.28 13.61 -13.11
CA ASN A 89 5.34 12.83 -12.48
C ASN A 89 5.01 11.33 -12.58
N ASP A 90 5.88 10.58 -13.25
CA ASP A 90 5.75 9.13 -13.43
C ASP A 90 5.75 8.37 -12.10
N ASP A 91 6.36 8.92 -11.05
CA ASP A 91 6.42 8.31 -9.71
C ASP A 91 5.03 8.22 -9.04
N ASN A 92 4.02 8.95 -9.53
CA ASN A 92 2.64 8.84 -9.04
C ASN A 92 1.88 7.63 -9.63
N TYR A 93 2.53 6.82 -10.47
CA TYR A 93 1.93 5.69 -11.16
C TYR A 93 2.70 4.41 -10.87
N GLN A 94 2.17 3.59 -9.95
CA GLN A 94 2.84 2.36 -9.55
C GLN A 94 2.13 1.15 -10.14
N VAL A 95 2.92 0.15 -10.56
CA VAL A 95 2.41 -1.11 -11.09
C VAL A 95 3.13 -2.27 -10.43
N TYR A 96 2.36 -3.25 -9.99
CA TYR A 96 2.85 -4.43 -9.31
C TYR A 96 2.27 -5.71 -9.93
N LYS A 97 3.07 -6.77 -9.93
CA LYS A 97 2.61 -8.13 -10.20
C LYS A 97 2.24 -8.81 -8.89
N VAL A 98 1.03 -9.35 -8.79
CA VAL A 98 0.55 -10.09 -7.63
C VAL A 98 1.06 -11.54 -7.67
N LEU A 99 1.99 -11.85 -6.78
CA LEU A 99 2.62 -13.17 -6.66
C LEU A 99 1.72 -14.15 -5.90
N SER A 100 1.12 -13.71 -4.79
CA SER A 100 0.09 -14.45 -4.06
C SER A 100 -0.87 -13.51 -3.34
N LEU A 101 -2.15 -13.88 -3.24
CA LEU A 101 -3.18 -13.08 -2.57
C LEU A 101 -4.23 -14.00 -1.96
N ASP A 102 -4.51 -13.80 -0.67
CA ASP A 102 -5.59 -14.42 0.08
C ASP A 102 -6.19 -13.44 1.11
N HIS A 103 -7.03 -13.92 2.02
CA HIS A 103 -7.69 -13.07 3.01
C HIS A 103 -6.74 -12.47 4.07
N LYS A 104 -5.54 -13.04 4.22
CA LYS A 104 -4.54 -12.69 5.24
C LYS A 104 -3.29 -12.04 4.67
N LYS A 105 -2.88 -12.41 3.45
CA LYS A 105 -1.62 -11.97 2.85
C LYS A 105 -1.83 -11.42 1.45
N PHE A 106 -1.15 -10.31 1.17
CA PHE A 106 -1.00 -9.73 -0.14
C PHE A 106 0.49 -9.63 -0.47
N HIS A 107 0.96 -10.50 -1.37
CA HIS A 107 2.35 -10.57 -1.82
C HIS A 107 2.45 -10.15 -3.27
N TYR A 108 3.20 -9.09 -3.51
CA TYR A 108 3.27 -8.43 -4.80
C TYR A 108 4.68 -7.90 -5.07
N GLN A 109 5.00 -7.73 -6.35
CA GLN A 109 6.31 -7.34 -6.81
C GLN A 109 6.23 -6.10 -7.69
N HIS A 110 7.01 -5.08 -7.41
CA HIS A 110 7.08 -3.89 -8.24
C HIS A 110 7.59 -4.21 -9.65
N ARG A 111 6.94 -3.67 -10.68
CA ARG A 111 7.27 -4.03 -12.07
C ARG A 111 8.56 -3.41 -12.59
N LEU A 112 9.03 -2.31 -12.00
CA LEU A 112 10.27 -1.64 -12.42
C LEU A 112 11.48 -2.10 -11.59
N THR A 113 11.35 -2.08 -10.26
CA THR A 113 12.47 -2.38 -9.34
C THR A 113 12.63 -3.88 -9.04
N ASN A 114 11.59 -4.68 -9.28
CA ASN A 114 11.49 -6.10 -8.87
C ASN A 114 11.48 -6.34 -7.35
N GLU A 115 11.37 -5.29 -6.55
CA GLU A 115 11.20 -5.40 -5.10
C GLU A 115 9.90 -6.12 -4.78
N GLU A 116 9.95 -6.99 -3.77
CA GLU A 116 8.81 -7.76 -3.30
C GLU A 116 8.31 -7.24 -1.97
N TYR A 117 7.01 -7.11 -1.84
CA TYR A 117 6.34 -6.63 -0.65
C TYR A 117 5.31 -7.65 -0.19
N ILE A 118 5.25 -7.88 1.12
CA ILE A 118 4.24 -8.72 1.76
C ILE A 118 3.50 -7.88 2.77
N MET A 119 2.22 -7.65 2.52
CA MET A 119 1.30 -7.04 3.46
C MET A 119 0.47 -8.11 4.18
N THR A 120 0.21 -7.88 5.46
CA THR A 120 -0.70 -8.68 6.28
C THR A 120 -2.01 -7.92 6.49
N ARG A 121 -3.12 -8.63 6.42
CA ARG A 121 -4.44 -8.08 6.69
C ARG A 121 -4.52 -7.55 8.12
N VAL A 122 -5.00 -6.33 8.28
CA VAL A 122 -5.44 -5.83 9.59
C VAL A 122 -6.85 -6.36 9.83
N VAL A 123 -7.00 -7.24 10.82
CA VAL A 123 -8.31 -7.67 11.30
C VAL A 123 -8.81 -6.61 12.27
N ASP A 124 -9.87 -5.91 11.90
CA ASP A 124 -10.63 -5.13 12.87
C ASP A 124 -11.17 -6.10 13.90
N ASN A 125 -10.58 -6.09 15.09
CA ASN A 125 -11.09 -6.84 16.22
C ASN A 125 -12.35 -6.10 16.70
N THR A 126 -13.47 -6.24 15.98
CA THR A 126 -14.79 -5.91 16.51
C THR A 126 -15.10 -6.93 17.60
N GLY A 127 -14.47 -6.74 18.76
CA GLY A 127 -14.87 -7.34 20.02
C GLY A 127 -16.22 -6.78 20.41
N HIS A 128 -17.28 -7.29 19.79
CA HIS A 128 -18.60 -7.28 20.40
C HIS A 128 -18.56 -8.29 21.54
N CYS A 129 -18.33 -7.78 22.77
CA CYS A 129 -18.80 -8.44 23.98
C CYS A 129 -20.33 -8.30 24.09
#